data_AF-A0A0M6WY81-F1
#
_entry.id   AF-A0A0M6WY81-F1
#
_cell.length_a   1.000
_cell.length_b   1.000
_cell.length_c   1.000
_cell.angle_alpha   90.00
_cell.angle_beta   90.00
_cell.angle_gamma   90.00
#
_symmetry.space_group_name_H-M   'P 1'
#
loop_
_entity.id
_entity.type
_entity.pdbx_description
1 polymer ?
#
loop_
_entity_poly.entity_id
_entity_poly.type
_entity_poly.pdbx_seq_one_letter_code
_entity_poly.pdbx_strand_id
1 'polypeptide(L)' 'MDYTGLNLNEIQLMELDEYLFYMREAYIYSLNQTEKGREYLDNCWRITQTKPDRQSLREKFGKERKS' A
#
# COMPACT_ATOMS: atom_id res chain seq x y z
N MET A 1 -9.80 -12.51 -13.07
CA MET A 1 -9.21 -11.81 -11.91
C MET A 1 -9.83 -10.43 -11.88
N ASP A 2 -10.69 -10.12 -10.90
CA ASP A 2 -11.60 -8.93 -10.95
C ASP A 2 -10.87 -7.59 -11.07
N TYR A 3 -9.60 -7.55 -10.65
CA TYR A 3 -8.73 -6.38 -10.80
C TYR A 3 -8.29 -6.14 -12.25
N THR A 4 -7.89 -7.17 -12.99
CA THR A 4 -7.34 -7.03 -14.36
C THR A 4 -8.36 -7.31 -15.46
N GLY A 5 -9.48 -7.96 -15.14
CA GLY A 5 -10.47 -8.43 -16.12
C GLY A 5 -10.04 -9.66 -16.92
N LEU A 6 -8.85 -10.23 -16.65
CA LEU A 6 -8.31 -11.38 -17.37
C LEU A 6 -9.02 -12.69 -17.01
N ASN A 7 -9.19 -13.56 -18.01
CA ASN A 7 -9.72 -14.90 -17.87
C ASN A 7 -8.61 -15.92 -17.49
N LEU A 8 -9.01 -17.15 -17.13
CA LEU A 8 -8.06 -18.16 -16.64
C LEU A 8 -7.02 -18.58 -17.69
N ASN A 9 -7.39 -18.65 -18.96
CA ASN A 9 -6.46 -19.05 -20.03
C ASN A 9 -5.40 -17.97 -20.26
N GLU A 10 -5.80 -16.70 -20.24
CA GLU A 10 -4.86 -15.57 -20.32
C GLU A 10 -3.89 -15.59 -19.14
N ILE A 11 -4.37 -15.94 -17.95
CA ILE A 11 -3.53 -16.06 -16.75
C ILE A 11 -2.52 -17.20 -16.86
N GLN A 12 -2.91 -18.34 -17.43
CA GLN A 12 -2.03 -19.49 -17.59
C GLN A 12 -0.92 -19.27 -18.61
N LEU A 13 -1.09 -18.30 -19.51
CA LEU A 13 -0.09 -17.97 -20.52
C LEU A 13 0.84 -16.82 -20.10
N MET A 14 0.62 -16.20 -18.94
CA MET A 14 1.49 -15.15 -18.43
C MET A 14 2.83 -15.70 -17.95
N GLU A 15 3.87 -14.90 -18.10
CA GLU A 15 5.13 -15.15 -17.43
C GLU A 15 4.96 -15.03 -15.91
N LEU A 16 5.80 -15.77 -15.17
CA LEU A 16 5.65 -15.89 -13.72
C LEU A 16 5.77 -14.53 -13.01
N ASP A 17 6.68 -13.67 -13.46
CA ASP A 17 6.90 -12.34 -12.90
C ASP A 17 5.70 -11.41 -13.13
N GLU A 18 5.12 -11.43 -14.33
CA GLU A 18 3.88 -10.71 -14.66
C GLU A 18 2.72 -11.17 -13.78
N TYR A 19 2.54 -12.49 -13.66
CA TYR A 19 1.50 -13.07 -12.81
C TYR A 19 1.65 -12.61 -11.36
N LEU A 20 2.85 -12.69 -10.79
CA LEU A 20 3.12 -12.28 -9.41
C LEU A 20 2.92 -10.77 -9.21
N PHE A 21 3.29 -9.95 -10.20
CA PHE A 21 3.04 -8.51 -10.18
C PHE A 21 1.53 -8.22 -10.12
N TYR A 22 0.74 -8.78 -11.03
CA TYR A 22 -0.71 -8.56 -11.05
C TYR A 22 -1.41 -9.08 -9.80
N MET A 23 -0.96 -10.21 -9.25
CA MET A 23 -1.48 -10.73 -7.98
C MET A 23 -1.24 -9.76 -6.82
N ARG A 24 -0.05 -9.16 -6.73
CA ARG A 24 0.25 -8.14 -5.73
C ARG A 24 -0.64 -6.91 -5.89
N GLU A 25 -0.77 -6.40 -7.10
CA GLU A 25 -1.60 -5.22 -7.37
C GLU A 25 -3.07 -5.47 -7.09
N ALA A 26 -3.60 -6.64 -7.47
CA ALA A 26 -4.97 -7.05 -7.17
C ALA A 26 -5.21 -7.11 -5.66
N TYR A 27 -4.24 -7.64 -4.89
CA TYR A 27 -4.33 -7.69 -3.44
C TYR A 27 -4.37 -6.29 -2.81
N ILE A 28 -3.47 -5.39 -3.23
CA ILE A 28 -3.46 -3.99 -2.77
C ILE A 28 -4.75 -3.27 -3.16
N TYR A 29 -5.25 -3.48 -4.38
CA TYR A 29 -6.50 -2.92 -4.85
C TYR A 29 -7.67 -3.37 -3.97
N SER A 30 -7.75 -4.65 -3.61
CA SER A 30 -8.79 -5.19 -2.73
C SER A 30 -8.77 -4.55 -1.34
N LEU A 31 -7.59 -4.36 -0.76
CA LEU A 31 -7.43 -3.72 0.54
C LEU A 31 -7.89 -2.25 0.52
N ASN A 32 -7.61 -1.52 -0.56
CA ASN A 32 -8.04 -0.13 -0.72
C ASN A 32 -9.57 0.06 -0.74
N GLN A 33 -10.35 -0.99 -1.05
CA GLN A 33 -11.82 -0.88 -1.13
C GLN A 33 -12.48 -0.72 0.24
N THR A 34 -11.80 -1.09 1.33
CA THR A 34 -12.38 -1.06 2.69
C THR A 34 -11.59 -0.15 3.62
N GLU A 35 -12.27 0.40 4.62
CA GLU A 35 -11.61 1.23 5.64
C GLU A 35 -10.54 0.45 6.41
N LYS A 36 -10.88 -0.76 6.88
CA LYS A 36 -9.94 -1.65 7.56
C LYS A 36 -8.74 -2.05 6.69
N GLY A 37 -8.96 -2.24 5.39
CA GLY A 37 -7.87 -2.56 4.47
C GLY A 37 -6.93 -1.38 4.22
N ARG A 38 -7.47 -0.15 4.13
CA ARG A 38 -6.64 1.07 4.08
C ARG A 38 -5.85 1.26 5.37
N GLU A 39 -6.47 1.04 6.54
CA GLU A 39 -5.78 1.08 7.84
C GLU A 39 -4.64 0.05 7.92
N TYR A 40 -4.85 -1.16 7.39
CA TYR A 40 -3.80 -2.17 7.30
C TYR A 40 -2.62 -1.69 6.45
N LEU A 41 -2.88 -1.14 5.26
CA LEU A 41 -1.85 -0.60 4.36
C LEU A 41 -1.07 0.55 5.00
N ASP A 42 -1.76 1.48 5.67
CA ASP A 42 -1.14 2.59 6.40
C ASP A 42 -0.23 2.10 7.52
N ASN A 43 -0.65 1.06 8.24
CA ASN A 43 0.16 0.42 9.27
C ASN A 43 1.41 -0.25 8.68
N CYS A 44 1.28 -0.96 7.56
CA CYS A 44 2.44 -1.51 6.84
C CYS A 44 3.41 -0.40 6.45
N TRP A 45 2.92 0.68 5.83
CA TRP A 45 3.75 1.83 5.47
C TRP A 45 4.47 2.42 6.68
N ARG A 46 3.75 2.62 7.79
CA ARG A 46 4.30 3.14 9.05
C ARG A 46 5.42 2.26 9.61
N ILE A 47 5.26 0.94 9.59
CA ILE A 47 6.26 -0.01 10.13
C ILE A 47 7.50 -0.08 9.24
N THR A 48 7.36 0.13 7.92
CA THR A 48 8.51 0.14 6.99
C THR A 48 9.40 1.39 7.13
N GLN A 49 8.95 2.43 7.85
CA GLN A 49 9.74 3.63 8.06
C GLN A 49 10.93 3.36 9.00
N THR A 50 12.15 3.60 8.53
CA THR A 50 13.39 3.47 9.33
C THR A 50 13.91 4.79 9.86
N LYS A 51 13.36 5.91 9.38
CA LYS A 51 13.74 7.26 9.78
C LYS A 51 12.51 8.01 10.30
N PRO A 52 12.68 8.88 11.31
CA PRO A 52 11.57 9.67 11.82
C PRO A 52 11.11 10.69 10.78
N ASP A 53 9.80 10.84 10.64
CA ASP A 53 9.19 11.91 9.86
C ASP A 53 9.34 13.25 10.61
N ARG A 54 10.47 13.92 10.37
CA ARG A 54 10.83 15.19 11.01
C ARG A 54 9.86 16.31 10.63
N GLN A 55 9.21 16.24 9.48
CA GLN A 55 8.26 17.26 9.06
C GLN A 55 7.00 17.16 9.91
N SER A 56 6.38 15.99 9.96
CA SER A 56 5.19 15.74 10.79
C SER A 56 5.45 16.03 12.27
N LEU A 57 6.65 15.68 12.78
CA LEU A 57 7.05 15.99 14.15
C LEU A 57 7.13 17.50 14.41
N ARG A 58 7.68 18.28 13.48
CA ARG A 58 7.77 19.74 13.60
C ARG A 58 6.40 20.41 13.49
N GLU A 59 5.51 19.90 12.64
CA GLU A 59 4.14 20.42 12.54
C GLU A 59 3.34 20.19 13.83
N LYS A 60 3.50 19.02 14.45
CA LYS A 60 2.83 18.68 15.72
C LYS A 60 3.45 19.36 16.95
N PHE A 61 4.77 19.38 17.07
CA PHE A 61 5.46 19.78 18.31
C PHE A 61 6.30 21.05 18.20
N GLY A 62 6.55 21.55 16.98
CA GLY A 62 7.46 22.69 16.75
C GLY A 62 6.89 24.06 17.12
N LYS A 63 5.59 24.17 17.39
CA LYS A 63 4.93 25.44 17.74
C LYS A 63 5.00 25.79 19.23
N GLU A 64 5.36 24.84 20.10
CA GLU A 64 5.44 25.07 21.55
C GLU A 64 6.73 25.80 21.98
N ARG A 65 7.75 25.86 21.11
CA ARG A 65 8.96 26.65 21.35
C ARG A 65 8.84 28.05 20.76
N LYS A 66 7.99 28.89 21.35
CA LYS A 66 8.18 30.35 21.30
C LYS A 66 8.33 30.84 22.74
N SER A 67 9.58 30.86 23.21
CA SER A 67 10.02 31.63 24.37
C SER A 67 10.43 33.02 23.91
#